data_AF-A0A7T8JTN0-F1
#
_entry.id   AF-A0A7T8JTN0-F1
#
_cell.length_a   1.000
_cell.length_b   1.000
_cell.length_c   1.000
_cell.angle_alpha   90.00
_cell.angle_beta   90.00
_cell.angle_gamma   90.00
#
_symmetry.space_group_name_H-M   'P 1'
#
loop_
_entity.id
_entity.type
_entity.pdbx_description
1 polymer ?
#
loop_
_entity_poly.entity_id
_entity_poly.type
_entity_poly.pdbx_seq_one_letter_code
_entity_poly.pdbx_strand_id
1 'polypeptide(L)'
;MSDPLKSIRAYASDYIEILRTKTSPMGMWCSSMMEHPPIRRDGLLGQGLVASQSPDFNLLDYAFWPHIESKACKFRSPNITALEAAVNQEWAVMDEDFMVKVCQAFWKLLMAIVTANGGYIE
;
A
#
# COMPACT_ATOMS: atom_id res chain seq x y z
N MET A 1 -2.19 -10.04 -25.01
CA MET A 1 -2.18 -10.43 -23.58
C MET A 1 -1.07 -9.62 -22.91
N SER A 2 -1.40 -8.74 -21.96
CA SER A 2 -0.38 -7.98 -21.22
C SER A 2 0.44 -8.95 -20.36
N ASP A 3 1.74 -8.70 -20.21
CA ASP A 3 2.65 -9.49 -19.39
C ASP A 3 2.38 -9.18 -17.89
N PRO A 4 1.90 -10.15 -17.09
CA PRO A 4 1.59 -9.95 -15.67
C PRO A 4 2.77 -9.41 -14.87
N LEU A 5 3.99 -9.86 -15.21
CA LEU A 5 5.21 -9.45 -14.51
C LEU A 5 5.53 -7.97 -14.79
N LYS A 6 5.25 -7.48 -16.00
CA LYS A 6 5.38 -6.04 -16.30
C LYS A 6 4.37 -5.21 -15.53
N SER A 7 3.14 -5.67 -15.39
CA SER A 7 2.11 -4.99 -14.60
C SER A 7 2.48 -4.91 -13.12
N ILE A 8 2.99 -6.00 -12.54
CA ILE A 8 3.46 -6.01 -11.14
C ILE A 8 4.69 -5.14 -10.95
N ARG A 9 5.64 -5.17 -11.89
CA ARG A 9 6.85 -4.33 -11.80
C ARG A 9 6.50 -2.84 -11.85
N ALA A 10 5.57 -2.44 -12.71
CA ALA A 10 5.07 -1.07 -12.75
C ALA A 10 4.36 -0.70 -11.43
N TYR A 11 3.47 -1.57 -10.94
CA TYR A 11 2.78 -1.41 -9.66
C TYR A 11 3.74 -1.16 -8.49
N ALA A 12 4.79 -1.98 -8.38
CA ALA A 12 5.78 -1.86 -7.33
C ALA A 12 6.66 -0.60 -7.46
N SER A 13 7.04 -0.22 -8.68
CA SER A 13 7.83 1.00 -8.92
C SER A 13 7.06 2.25 -8.50
N ASP A 14 5.78 2.35 -8.85
CA ASP A 14 4.92 3.48 -8.48
C ASP A 14 4.84 3.61 -6.93
N TYR A 15 4.71 2.48 -6.22
CA TYR A 15 4.74 2.49 -4.74
C TYR A 15 6.08 2.91 -4.15
N ILE A 16 7.21 2.46 -4.72
CA ILE A 16 8.54 2.82 -4.23
C ILE A 16 8.77 4.33 -4.36
N GLU A 17 8.32 4.95 -5.45
CA GLU A 17 8.43 6.39 -5.64
C GLU A 17 7.58 7.17 -4.62
N ILE A 18 6.35 6.70 -4.38
CA ILE A 18 5.44 7.25 -3.36
C ILE A 18 6.06 7.14 -1.95
N LEU A 19 6.70 6.01 -1.62
CA LEU A 19 7.37 5.82 -0.33
C LEU A 19 8.60 6.73 -0.19
N ARG A 20 9.36 6.92 -1.27
CA ARG A 20 10.56 7.77 -1.28
C ARG A 20 10.24 9.24 -1.03
N THR A 21 9.10 9.73 -1.51
CA THR A 21 8.70 11.14 -1.34
C THR A 21 8.05 11.40 0.02
N LYS A 22 7.77 10.35 0.82
CA LYS A 22 7.04 10.42 2.10
C LYS A 22 5.86 11.40 2.05
N THR A 23 5.11 11.39 0.95
CA THR A 23 3.86 12.14 0.84
C THR A 23 2.93 11.78 2.01
N SER A 24 2.11 12.72 2.46
CA SER A 24 1.23 12.47 3.62
C SER A 24 0.43 11.18 3.44
N PRO A 25 0.41 10.26 4.42
CA PRO A 25 -0.38 9.03 4.36
C PRO A 25 -1.87 9.32 4.31
N MET A 26 -2.34 10.41 4.94
CA MET A 26 -3.73 10.86 4.83
C MET A 26 -4.04 11.37 3.42
N GLY A 27 -3.10 12.11 2.81
CA GLY A 27 -3.19 12.53 1.41
C GLY A 27 -3.23 11.33 0.45
N MET A 28 -2.38 10.33 0.66
CA MET A 28 -2.40 9.08 -0.10
C MET A 28 -3.67 8.28 0.10
N TRP A 29 -4.20 8.23 1.32
CA TRP A 29 -5.44 7.51 1.63
C TRP A 29 -6.64 8.19 0.97
N CYS A 30 -6.76 9.51 1.08
CA CYS A 30 -7.79 10.31 0.39
C CYS A 30 -7.67 10.23 -1.14
N SER A 31 -6.46 10.31 -1.70
CA SER A 31 -6.24 10.14 -3.14
C SER A 31 -6.51 8.72 -3.62
N SER A 32 -6.20 7.70 -2.82
CA SER A 32 -6.51 6.30 -3.11
C SER A 32 -8.02 6.00 -3.01
N MET A 33 -8.79 6.82 -2.30
CA MET A 33 -10.20 6.58 -1.99
C MET A 33 -11.16 7.40 -2.88
N MET A 34 -10.72 8.56 -3.41
CA MET A 34 -11.60 9.49 -4.13
C MET A 34 -11.43 9.52 -5.66
N GLU A 35 -10.28 9.13 -6.22
CA GLU A 35 -10.07 9.05 -7.68
C GLU A 35 -9.14 7.88 -8.05
N HIS A 36 -9.19 7.44 -9.33
CA HIS A 36 -8.35 6.39 -9.89
C HIS A 36 -6.95 6.37 -9.25
N PRO A 37 -6.52 5.25 -8.65
CA PRO A 37 -5.28 5.23 -7.90
C PRO A 37 -4.13 5.69 -8.81
N PRO A 38 -3.14 6.42 -8.29
CA PRO A 38 -1.93 6.78 -9.05
C PRO A 38 -1.11 5.53 -9.46
N ILE A 39 -1.55 4.35 -9.04
CA ILE A 39 -0.88 3.08 -9.21
C ILE A 39 -1.70 2.26 -10.22
N ARG A 40 -1.07 1.80 -11.30
CA ARG A 40 -1.71 1.02 -12.38
C ARG A 40 -2.23 -0.36 -11.91
N ARG A 41 -3.32 -0.39 -11.12
CA ARG A 41 -4.10 -1.59 -10.77
C ARG A 41 -4.89 -2.15 -11.94
N ASP A 42 -5.21 -1.31 -12.92
CA ASP A 42 -6.01 -1.68 -14.10
C ASP A 42 -5.42 -2.86 -14.88
N GLY A 43 -4.09 -2.96 -14.90
CA GLY A 43 -3.39 -4.08 -15.54
C GLY A 43 -3.60 -5.41 -14.81
N LEU A 44 -3.68 -5.40 -13.47
CA LEU A 44 -3.91 -6.59 -12.64
C LEU A 44 -5.39 -6.99 -12.62
N LEU A 45 -6.28 -6.00 -12.53
CA LEU A 45 -7.73 -6.19 -12.59
C LEU A 45 -8.17 -6.73 -13.95
N GLY A 46 -7.65 -6.16 -15.05
CA GLY A 46 -7.94 -6.60 -16.41
C GLY A 46 -7.43 -8.01 -16.75
N GLN A 47 -6.56 -8.58 -15.91
CA GLN A 47 -6.03 -9.93 -16.03
C GLN A 47 -6.72 -10.94 -15.10
N GLY A 48 -7.66 -10.50 -14.25
CA GLY A 48 -8.37 -11.38 -13.31
C GLY A 48 -7.49 -11.94 -12.20
N LEU A 49 -6.30 -11.38 -11.99
CA LEU A 49 -5.32 -11.85 -11.01
C LEU A 49 -5.63 -11.37 -9.58
N VAL A 50 -6.45 -10.33 -9.45
CA VAL A 50 -6.80 -9.70 -8.18
C VAL A 50 -8.28 -9.29 -8.21
N ALA A 51 -8.98 -9.45 -7.09
CA ALA A 51 -10.37 -9.00 -6.98
C ALA A 51 -10.44 -7.48 -6.83
N SER A 52 -11.49 -6.85 -7.35
CA SER A 52 -11.70 -5.39 -7.29
C SER A 52 -11.78 -4.80 -5.88
N GLN A 53 -11.95 -5.64 -4.86
CA GLN A 53 -12.13 -5.24 -3.46
C GLN A 53 -11.21 -5.98 -2.48
N SER A 54 -10.02 -6.43 -2.90
CA SER A 54 -9.10 -7.07 -1.95
C SER A 54 -8.16 -6.03 -1.31
N PRO A 55 -8.38 -5.65 -0.03
CA PRO A 55 -7.50 -4.73 0.68
C PRO A 55 -6.06 -5.27 0.80
N ASP A 56 -5.89 -6.59 0.71
CA ASP A 56 -4.61 -7.29 0.73
C ASP A 56 -3.70 -6.94 -0.47
N PHE A 57 -4.24 -6.28 -1.50
CA PHE A 57 -3.46 -5.76 -2.63
C PHE A 57 -3.10 -4.29 -2.52
N ASN A 58 -3.52 -3.58 -1.48
CA ASN A 58 -3.03 -2.24 -1.20
C ASN A 58 -1.89 -2.33 -0.18
N LEU A 59 -0.65 -2.02 -0.58
CA LEU A 59 0.50 -2.05 0.32
C LEU A 59 0.33 -1.12 1.54
N LEU A 60 -0.40 -0.01 1.34
CA LEU A 60 -0.75 0.90 2.43
C LEU A 60 -1.62 0.20 3.47
N ASP A 61 -2.71 -0.46 3.04
CA ASP A 61 -3.63 -1.14 3.95
C ASP A 61 -3.04 -2.44 4.52
N TYR A 62 -2.22 -3.16 3.73
CA TYR A 62 -1.61 -4.44 4.11
C TYR A 62 -0.62 -4.30 5.28
N ALA A 63 0.19 -3.25 5.29
CA ALA A 63 1.32 -3.19 6.22
C ALA A 63 1.56 -1.82 6.87
N PHE A 64 1.41 -0.74 6.13
CA PHE A 64 1.77 0.58 6.63
C PHE A 64 0.69 1.17 7.53
N TRP A 65 -0.58 1.09 7.14
CA TRP A 65 -1.69 1.61 7.91
C TRP A 65 -1.82 0.94 9.27
N PRO A 66 -1.81 -0.40 9.41
CA PRO A 66 -1.83 -1.05 10.72
C PRO A 66 -0.65 -0.62 11.61
N HIS A 67 0.54 -0.42 11.03
CA HIS A 67 1.70 0.07 11.77
C HIS A 67 1.50 1.49 12.29
N ILE A 68 1.07 2.42 11.43
CA ILE A 68 0.80 3.81 11.79
C ILE A 68 -0.32 3.88 12.82
N GLU A 69 -1.43 3.18 12.58
CA GLU A 69 -2.59 3.12 13.46
C GLU A 69 -2.18 2.65 14.87
N SER A 70 -1.39 1.57 14.98
CA SER A 70 -0.93 1.05 16.27
C SER A 70 -0.15 2.05 17.12
N LYS A 71 0.48 3.04 16.48
CA LYS A 71 1.31 4.06 17.14
C LYS A 71 0.57 5.39 17.31
N ALA A 72 0.01 5.92 16.22
CA ALA A 72 -0.70 7.20 16.20
C ALA A 72 -2.02 7.14 16.99
N CYS A 73 -2.70 5.99 16.99
CA CYS A 73 -3.96 5.79 17.71
C CYS A 73 -3.77 5.15 19.10
N LYS A 74 -2.52 5.01 19.58
CA LYS A 74 -2.21 4.45 20.91
C LYS A 74 -2.90 5.24 22.04
N PHE A 75 -3.04 6.54 21.85
CA PHE A 75 -3.75 7.43 22.76
C PHE A 75 -4.90 8.11 22.03
N ARG A 76 -5.96 8.43 22.77
CA ARG A 76 -7.10 9.15 22.22
C ARG A 76 -6.69 10.59 21.89
N SER A 77 -6.71 10.94 20.61
CA SER A 77 -6.51 12.32 20.19
C SER A 77 -7.70 13.22 20.57
N PRO A 78 -7.46 14.47 21.01
CA PRO A 78 -8.51 15.39 21.43
C PRO A 78 -9.38 15.90 20.28
N ASN A 79 -8.88 15.86 19.04
CA ASN A 79 -9.58 16.27 17.83
C ASN A 79 -8.92 15.64 16.58
N ILE A 80 -9.54 15.84 15.42
CA ILE A 80 -9.07 15.32 14.13
C ILE A 80 -7.70 15.90 13.76
N THR A 81 -7.45 17.18 13.99
CA THR A 81 -6.16 17.82 13.68
C THR A 81 -5.01 17.19 14.46
N ALA A 82 -5.22 16.87 15.74
CA ALA A 82 -4.23 16.17 16.56
C ALA A 82 -4.00 14.73 16.09
N LEU A 83 -5.05 14.05 15.62
CA LEU A 83 -4.92 12.72 15.02
C LEU A 83 -4.13 12.76 13.71
N GLU A 84 -4.44 13.71 12.83
CA GLU A 84 -3.72 13.93 11.57
C GLU A 84 -2.24 14.23 11.80
N ALA A 85 -1.93 15.08 12.77
CA ALA A 85 -0.55 15.37 13.17
C ALA A 85 0.18 14.11 13.67
N ALA A 86 -0.46 13.29 14.50
CA ALA A 86 0.11 12.04 14.99
C ALA A 86 0.37 11.03 13.85
N VAL A 87 -0.59 10.87 12.94
CA VAL A 87 -0.46 10.01 11.75
C VAL A 87 0.69 10.47 10.85
N ASN A 88 0.76 11.77 10.55
CA ASN A 88 1.84 12.33 9.73
C ASN A 88 3.21 12.20 10.42
N GLN A 89 3.27 12.38 11.74
CA GLN A 89 4.49 12.21 12.51
C GLN A 89 5.00 10.77 12.43
N GLU A 90 4.13 9.78 12.70
CA GLU A 90 4.51 8.36 12.67
C GLU A 90 4.99 7.92 11.28
N TRP A 91 4.39 8.45 10.21
CA TRP A 91 4.87 8.23 8.85
C TRP A 91 6.24 8.86 8.58
N ALA A 92 6.43 10.11 9.00
CA ALA A 92 7.68 10.83 8.80
C ALA A 92 8.85 10.15 9.51
N VAL A 93 8.63 9.61 10.71
CA VAL A 93 9.66 8.89 11.50
C VAL A 93 9.74 7.40 11.20
N MET A 94 8.84 6.87 10.35
CA MET A 94 8.87 5.45 10.00
C MET A 94 10.20 5.10 9.34
N ASP A 95 10.81 4.04 9.88
CA ASP A 95 12.12 3.54 9.54
C ASP A 95 12.18 3.06 8.08
N GLU A 96 13.21 3.48 7.35
CA GLU A 96 13.37 3.15 5.94
C GLU A 96 13.64 1.65 5.74
N ASP A 97 14.41 1.01 6.65
CA ASP A 97 14.66 -0.43 6.59
C ASP A 97 13.36 -1.22 6.79
N PHE A 98 12.47 -0.76 7.68
CA PHE A 98 11.12 -1.31 7.81
C PHE A 98 10.33 -1.18 6.50
N MET A 99 10.31 0.01 5.88
CA MET A 99 9.62 0.21 4.60
C MET A 99 10.14 -0.73 3.51
N VAL A 100 11.46 -0.85 3.38
CA VAL A 100 12.10 -1.74 2.39
C VAL A 100 11.71 -3.20 2.64
N LYS A 101 11.75 -3.67 3.90
CA LYS A 101 11.36 -5.04 4.26
C LYS A 101 9.90 -5.32 3.92
N VAL A 102 9.00 -4.39 4.22
CA VAL A 102 7.57 -4.48 3.90
C VAL A 102 7.36 -4.56 2.38
N CYS A 103 8.01 -3.69 1.61
CA CYS A 103 7.94 -3.73 0.14
C CYS A 103 8.42 -5.07 -0.43
N GLN A 104 9.52 -5.61 0.10
CA GLN A 104 10.04 -6.92 -0.34
C GLN A 104 9.09 -8.07 0.00
N ALA A 105 8.49 -8.06 1.18
CA ALA A 105 7.51 -9.07 1.58
C ALA A 105 6.26 -9.01 0.68
N PHE A 106 5.76 -7.79 0.44
CA PHE A 106 4.61 -7.57 -0.43
C PHE A 106 4.89 -7.97 -1.89
N TRP A 107 6.10 -7.71 -2.40
CA TRP A 107 6.51 -8.21 -3.71
C TRP A 107 6.44 -9.74 -3.80
N LYS A 108 6.92 -10.45 -2.77
CA LYS A 108 6.84 -11.92 -2.71
C LYS A 108 5.38 -12.39 -2.70
N LEU A 109 4.51 -11.71 -1.96
CA LEU A 109 3.07 -11.97 -1.95
C LEU A 109 2.46 -11.83 -3.35
N LEU A 110 2.70 -10.71 -4.03
CA LEU A 110 2.19 -10.49 -5.39
C LEU A 110 2.68 -11.55 -6.39
N MET A 111 3.94 -11.96 -6.30
CA MET A 111 4.51 -13.00 -7.15
C MET A 111 3.89 -14.38 -6.87
N ALA A 112 3.64 -14.69 -5.60
CA ALA A 112 2.96 -15.92 -5.22
C ALA A 112 1.52 -15.94 -5.78
N ILE A 113 0.80 -14.81 -5.78
CA ILE A 113 -0.57 -14.69 -6.31
C ILE A 113 -0.60 -14.93 -7.81
N VAL A 114 0.34 -14.36 -8.54
CA VAL A 114 0.43 -14.62 -9.98
C VAL A 114 0.78 -16.06 -10.26
N THR A 115 1.68 -16.66 -9.47
CA THR A 115 2.03 -18.07 -9.60
C THR A 115 0.82 -18.97 -9.31
N ALA A 116 -0.01 -18.59 -8.35
CA ALA A 116 -1.27 -19.25 -8.00
C ALA A 116 -2.43 -18.90 -8.96
N ASN A 117 -2.20 -18.09 -9.99
CA ASN A 117 -3.21 -17.59 -10.93
C ASN A 117 -4.43 -16.96 -10.23
N GLY A 118 -4.20 -16.16 -9.19
CA GLY A 118 -5.24 -15.53 -8.38
C GLY A 118 -5.85 -16.43 -7.29
N GLY A 119 -5.28 -17.62 -7.06
CA GLY A 119 -5.66 -18.50 -5.94
C GLY A 119 -5.30 -17.93 -4.57
N TYR A 120 -5.96 -18.45 -3.52
CA TYR A 120 -5.67 -18.10 -2.12
C TYR A 120 -4.27 -18.57 -1.71
N ILE A 121 -3.59 -17.78 -0.87
CA ILE A 121 -2.24 -18.07 -0.38
C ILE A 121 -2.25 -17.91 1.15
N GLU A 122 -1.68 -18.90 1.83
CA GLU A 122 -1.48 -18.92 3.29
C GLU A 122 -0.23 -18.14 3.72
#